data_AF-A0A523XYF1-F1
#
_entry.id   AF-A0A523XYF1-F1
#
_cell.length_a   1.000
_cell.length_b   1.000
_cell.length_c   1.000
_cell.angle_alpha   90.00
_cell.angle_beta   90.00
_cell.angle_gamma   90.00
#
_symmetry.space_group_name_H-M   'P 1'
#
loop_
_entity.id
_entity.type
_entity.pdbx_description
1 polymer ?
#
loop_
_entity_poly.entity_id
_entity_poly.type
_entity_poly.pdbx_seq_one_letter_code
_entity_poly.pdbx_strand_id
1 'polypeptide(L)'
;SLPSPEWEKQDWNNCGPVTLALGLRFYGWSGDQGDISDLLKPDRGDRNVNVEELIYYVRTRAGWLGADYRVGGTLETLKRFLAAGYPVIVEKGYIIESEGPDAGWAGHYLLLTGYDDASQVFIVQDSFKGPDEAVPYAMLNEGWRAFNHVYIYLYPSQEEAVIEALLGSDVDPDVNRRRTLEATRAAVEGDPEDAFVWFNLGTNLLYFERYGEAAQAYDNALSIGLPWRFTRYQFGPYIAYFNQGRFQDVIDLAEATLKRTNKAEESMLWRGWARYRLGDRMGAIEDFRGALEVNPNYIDAQYALDYLGVEH
;
A
#
# COMPACT_ATOMS: atom_id res chain seq x y z
N SER A 1 21.96 14.98 2.43
CA SER A 1 20.83 14.72 1.54
C SER A 1 21.34 14.35 0.17
N LEU A 2 20.62 13.46 -0.50
CA LEU A 2 20.79 13.11 -1.91
C LEU A 2 20.31 14.27 -2.80
N PRO A 3 20.77 14.34 -4.07
CA PRO A 3 20.22 15.30 -5.03
C PRO A 3 18.69 15.21 -5.16
N SER A 4 18.02 16.36 -5.15
CA SER A 4 16.57 16.42 -5.35
C SER A 4 16.24 16.14 -6.83
N PRO A 5 15.34 15.19 -7.13
CA PRO A 5 14.85 15.00 -8.49
C PRO A 5 14.00 16.20 -8.95
N GLU A 6 13.78 16.32 -10.26
CA GLU A 6 12.84 17.31 -10.78
C GLU A 6 11.43 17.05 -10.22
N TRP A 7 10.94 17.99 -9.42
CA TRP A 7 9.70 17.84 -8.67
C TRP A 7 8.47 17.99 -9.55
N GLU A 8 7.44 17.22 -9.23
CA GLU A 8 6.15 17.24 -9.91
C GLU A 8 5.01 17.21 -8.89
N LYS A 9 3.99 18.03 -9.16
CA LYS A 9 2.78 18.06 -8.37
C LYS A 9 1.88 16.90 -8.76
N GLN A 10 1.32 16.19 -7.78
CA GLN A 10 0.37 15.13 -8.08
C GLN A 10 -0.94 15.64 -8.71
N ASP A 11 -1.43 14.85 -9.65
CA ASP A 11 -2.82 14.84 -10.07
C ASP A 11 -3.72 14.13 -9.05
N TRP A 12 -5.02 14.13 -9.30
CA TRP A 12 -6.03 13.56 -8.43
C TRP A 12 -5.75 12.08 -8.11
N ASN A 13 -5.62 11.76 -6.81
CA ASN A 13 -5.30 10.42 -6.27
C ASN A 13 -4.03 9.78 -6.89
N ASN A 14 -3.04 10.58 -7.29
CA ASN A 14 -1.87 10.07 -8.02
C ASN A 14 -0.56 10.07 -7.20
N CYS A 15 -0.65 10.04 -5.86
CA CYS A 15 0.51 10.09 -4.98
C CYS A 15 1.53 8.98 -5.29
N GLY A 16 1.09 7.72 -5.41
CA GLY A 16 1.96 6.58 -5.74
C GLY A 16 2.75 6.78 -7.04
N PRO A 17 2.07 6.98 -8.19
CA PRO A 17 2.75 7.23 -9.47
C PRO A 17 3.70 8.43 -9.45
N VAL A 18 3.34 9.55 -8.82
CA VAL A 18 4.22 10.72 -8.75
C VAL A 18 5.43 10.44 -7.87
N THR A 19 5.24 9.82 -6.71
CA THR A 19 6.36 9.47 -5.83
C THR A 19 7.31 8.49 -6.51
N LEU A 20 6.79 7.53 -7.28
CA LEU A 20 7.61 6.65 -8.11
C LEU A 20 8.33 7.42 -9.23
N ALA A 21 7.67 8.35 -9.92
CA ALA A 21 8.30 9.19 -10.93
C ALA A 21 9.50 9.96 -10.36
N LEU A 22 9.34 10.56 -9.18
CA LEU A 22 10.43 11.24 -8.46
C LEU A 22 11.58 10.29 -8.15
N GLY A 23 11.28 9.06 -7.69
CA GLY A 23 12.27 8.03 -7.43
C GLY A 23 13.01 7.57 -8.69
N LEU A 24 12.32 7.45 -9.82
CA LEU A 24 12.92 7.10 -11.12
C LEU A 24 13.78 8.24 -11.68
N ARG A 25 13.33 9.49 -11.54
CA ARG A 25 14.07 10.70 -11.96
C ARG A 25 15.39 10.87 -11.21
N PHE A 26 15.45 10.45 -9.95
CA PHE A 26 16.72 10.37 -9.21
C PHE A 26 17.76 9.52 -9.95
N TYR A 27 17.32 8.46 -10.64
CA TYR A 27 18.17 7.58 -11.46
C TYR A 27 18.24 7.99 -12.94
N GLY A 28 17.85 9.22 -13.28
CA GLY A 28 17.98 9.78 -14.63
C GLY A 28 16.86 9.40 -15.61
N TRP A 29 15.74 8.84 -15.13
CA TRP A 29 14.54 8.70 -15.96
C TRP A 29 13.92 10.09 -16.25
N SER A 30 13.39 10.28 -17.45
CA SER A 30 12.88 11.59 -17.92
C SER A 30 11.36 11.65 -18.11
N GLY A 31 10.63 10.63 -17.67
CA GLY A 31 9.17 10.59 -17.78
C GLY A 31 8.45 11.29 -16.63
N ASP A 32 7.14 11.11 -16.56
CA ASP A 32 6.25 11.76 -15.60
C ASP A 32 5.20 10.83 -14.98
N GLN A 33 4.35 11.39 -14.13
CA GLN A 33 3.32 10.62 -13.45
C GLN A 33 2.31 9.98 -14.41
N GLY A 34 2.14 10.53 -15.62
CA GLY A 34 1.27 10.04 -16.67
C GLY A 34 1.79 8.75 -17.30
N ASP A 35 3.11 8.68 -17.58
CA ASP A 35 3.74 7.46 -18.08
C ASP A 35 3.50 6.26 -17.14
N ILE A 36 3.48 6.52 -15.83
CA ILE A 36 3.23 5.51 -14.80
C ILE A 36 1.74 5.21 -14.65
N SER A 37 0.90 6.25 -14.53
CA SER A 37 -0.54 6.09 -14.29
C SER A 37 -1.27 5.51 -15.51
N ASP A 38 -0.79 5.72 -16.74
CA ASP A 38 -1.36 5.10 -17.94
C ASP A 38 -1.29 3.56 -17.89
N LEU A 39 -0.29 2.99 -17.20
CA LEU A 39 -0.18 1.55 -16.99
C LEU A 39 -0.91 1.10 -15.72
N LEU A 40 -0.69 1.79 -14.60
CA LEU A 40 -1.14 1.33 -13.28
C LEU A 40 -2.58 1.76 -12.96
N LYS A 41 -3.08 2.82 -13.60
CA LYS A 41 -4.38 3.45 -13.32
C LYS A 41 -5.14 3.82 -14.60
N PRO A 42 -5.51 2.84 -15.44
CA PRO A 42 -6.23 3.13 -16.69
C PRO A 42 -7.59 3.84 -16.47
N ASP A 43 -8.25 3.69 -15.31
CA ASP A 43 -9.28 4.63 -14.83
C ASP A 43 -8.66 5.66 -13.88
N ARG A 44 -8.74 6.94 -14.25
CA ARG A 44 -8.34 8.07 -13.37
C ARG A 44 -9.16 8.16 -12.08
N GLY A 45 -10.27 7.43 -11.99
CA GLY A 45 -11.10 7.27 -10.79
C GLY A 45 -10.54 6.33 -9.74
N ASP A 46 -9.57 5.47 -10.09
CA ASP A 46 -8.87 4.62 -9.15
C ASP A 46 -8.18 5.49 -8.09
N ARG A 47 -8.32 5.09 -6.83
CA ARG A 47 -7.94 5.88 -5.66
C ARG A 47 -6.61 5.45 -5.05
N ASN A 48 -6.05 4.32 -5.47
CA ASN A 48 -4.80 3.82 -4.90
C ASN A 48 -3.95 3.09 -5.94
N VAL A 49 -2.64 3.13 -5.74
CA VAL A 49 -1.72 2.19 -6.39
C VAL A 49 -0.95 1.54 -5.26
N ASN A 50 -1.08 0.22 -5.13
CA ASN A 50 -0.43 -0.52 -4.07
C ASN A 50 1.08 -0.68 -4.34
N VAL A 51 1.80 -1.11 -3.31
CA VAL A 51 3.26 -1.24 -3.34
C VAL A 51 3.72 -2.21 -4.43
N GLU A 52 3.00 -3.32 -4.61
CA GLU A 52 3.27 -4.34 -5.60
C GLU A 52 3.14 -3.81 -7.04
N GLU A 53 2.15 -2.97 -7.31
CA GLU A 53 1.93 -2.32 -8.61
C GLU A 53 3.06 -1.33 -8.95
N LEU A 54 3.51 -0.53 -7.99
CA LEU A 54 4.67 0.35 -8.18
C LEU A 54 5.93 -0.46 -8.54
N ILE A 55 6.16 -1.58 -7.85
CA ILE A 55 7.28 -2.47 -8.15
C ILE A 55 7.12 -3.15 -9.51
N TYR A 56 5.91 -3.56 -9.86
CA TYR A 56 5.60 -4.14 -11.17
C TYR A 56 5.94 -3.16 -12.29
N TYR A 57 5.62 -1.87 -12.15
CA TYR A 57 6.03 -0.86 -13.12
C TYR A 57 7.55 -0.82 -13.29
N VAL A 58 8.31 -0.78 -12.18
CA VAL A 58 9.78 -0.75 -12.28
C VAL A 58 10.33 -1.97 -13.00
N ARG A 59 9.86 -3.17 -12.63
CA ARG A 59 10.32 -4.43 -13.22
C ARG A 59 9.99 -4.57 -14.71
N THR A 60 8.92 -3.92 -15.18
CA THR A 60 8.44 -4.07 -16.57
C THR A 60 8.79 -2.89 -17.47
N ARG A 61 8.97 -1.68 -16.93
CA ARG A 61 9.19 -0.44 -17.68
C ARG A 61 10.53 0.24 -17.38
N ALA A 62 11.13 -0.04 -16.22
CA ALA A 62 12.41 0.53 -15.81
C ALA A 62 13.45 -0.56 -15.48
N GLY A 63 13.57 -1.58 -16.33
CA GLY A 63 14.38 -2.79 -16.08
C GLY A 63 15.90 -2.58 -15.93
N TRP A 64 16.40 -1.34 -16.01
CA TRP A 64 17.76 -1.01 -15.57
C TRP A 64 17.86 -0.83 -14.05
N LEU A 65 16.73 -0.72 -13.35
CA LEU A 65 16.62 -0.69 -11.91
C LEU A 65 16.05 -2.00 -11.36
N GLY A 66 16.57 -2.41 -10.21
CA GLY A 66 15.90 -3.32 -9.30
C GLY A 66 14.94 -2.56 -8.39
N ALA A 67 13.84 -3.20 -8.02
CA ALA A 67 12.89 -2.71 -7.04
C ALA A 67 12.24 -3.84 -6.25
N ASP A 68 12.15 -3.62 -4.95
CA ASP A 68 11.45 -4.49 -4.03
C ASP A 68 11.09 -3.71 -2.74
N TYR A 69 10.36 -4.35 -1.82
CA TYR A 69 9.94 -3.73 -0.56
C TYR A 69 10.08 -4.66 0.63
N ARG A 70 10.18 -4.09 1.83
CA ARG A 70 10.07 -4.85 3.09
C ARG A 70 9.15 -4.10 4.05
N VAL A 71 8.78 -4.78 5.13
CA VAL A 71 7.91 -4.23 6.19
C VAL A 71 8.63 -4.27 7.54
N GLY A 72 8.07 -3.59 8.54
CA GLY A 72 8.70 -3.47 9.85
C GLY A 72 10.01 -2.67 9.81
N GLY A 73 10.10 -1.72 8.87
CA GLY A 73 11.24 -0.81 8.81
C GLY A 73 11.36 0.06 10.07
N THR A 74 12.58 0.48 10.38
CA THR A 74 12.86 1.44 11.45
C THR A 74 13.46 2.71 10.88
N LEU A 75 13.54 3.77 11.69
CA LEU A 75 14.22 5.00 11.30
C LEU A 75 15.68 4.73 10.89
N GLU A 76 16.36 3.85 11.60
CA GLU A 76 17.74 3.42 11.30
C GLU A 76 17.81 2.68 9.97
N THR A 77 16.78 1.91 9.62
CA THR A 77 16.70 1.24 8.31
C THR A 77 16.62 2.28 7.20
N LEU A 78 15.71 3.26 7.32
CA LEU A 78 15.59 4.35 6.35
C LEU A 78 16.90 5.15 6.23
N LYS A 79 17.49 5.54 7.36
CA LYS A 79 18.78 6.26 7.40
C LYS A 79 19.91 5.46 6.75
N ARG A 80 19.95 4.13 6.93
CA ARG A 80 20.98 3.25 6.36
C ARG A 80 20.93 3.28 4.82
N PHE A 81 19.76 3.18 4.22
CA PHE A 81 19.59 3.29 2.77
C PHE A 81 19.99 4.68 2.26
N LEU A 82 19.51 5.74 2.93
CA LEU A 82 19.83 7.13 2.56
C LEU A 82 21.33 7.43 2.65
N ALA A 83 21.99 6.96 3.71
CA ALA A 83 23.44 7.11 3.89
C ALA A 83 24.25 6.35 2.84
N ALA A 84 23.69 5.27 2.29
CA ALA A 84 24.29 4.48 1.23
C ALA A 84 24.00 5.00 -0.19
N GLY A 85 23.24 6.09 -0.34
CA GLY A 85 22.96 6.71 -1.64
C GLY A 85 21.61 6.34 -2.26
N TYR A 86 20.79 5.54 -1.57
CA TYR A 86 19.52 5.04 -2.10
C TYR A 86 18.33 5.80 -1.49
N PRO A 87 17.54 6.54 -2.29
CA PRO A 87 16.30 7.12 -1.81
C PRO A 87 15.30 6.00 -1.51
N VAL A 88 14.39 6.26 -0.57
CA VAL A 88 13.45 5.26 -0.08
C VAL A 88 12.03 5.80 -0.20
N ILE A 89 11.13 5.03 -0.79
CA ILE A 89 9.71 5.37 -0.81
C ILE A 89 9.04 4.72 0.39
N VAL A 90 8.22 5.46 1.12
CA VAL A 90 7.40 4.95 2.22
C VAL A 90 5.95 5.32 2.00
N GLU A 91 5.03 4.49 2.48
CA GLU A 91 3.60 4.81 2.54
C GLU A 91 3.22 5.12 3.99
N LYS A 92 2.49 6.21 4.21
CA LYS A 92 2.08 6.61 5.57
C LYS A 92 0.64 7.09 5.62
N GLY A 93 0.03 6.94 6.78
CA GLY A 93 -1.22 7.62 7.10
C GLY A 93 -0.99 9.13 7.23
N TYR A 94 -1.89 9.92 6.69
CA TYR A 94 -1.91 11.39 6.78
C TYR A 94 -3.35 11.88 6.94
N ILE A 95 -3.53 13.04 7.57
CA ILE A 95 -4.85 13.67 7.73
C ILE A 95 -5.00 14.77 6.69
N ILE A 96 -5.97 14.61 5.78
CA ILE A 96 -6.38 15.66 4.86
C ILE A 96 -7.33 16.60 5.62
N GLU A 97 -6.80 17.75 6.04
CA GLU A 97 -7.56 18.82 6.66
C GLU A 97 -8.36 19.59 5.60
N SER A 98 -9.60 19.15 5.35
CA SER A 98 -10.55 19.83 4.47
C SER A 98 -11.98 19.69 4.99
N GLU A 99 -12.93 20.45 4.45
CA GLU A 99 -14.37 20.30 4.75
C GLU A 99 -15.09 19.42 3.71
N GLY A 100 -14.35 18.91 2.72
CA GLY A 100 -14.90 18.17 1.59
C GLY A 100 -15.12 16.67 1.88
N PRO A 101 -15.73 15.94 0.92
CA PRO A 101 -15.90 14.49 1.03
C PRO A 101 -14.56 13.74 1.13
N ASP A 102 -13.44 14.40 0.78
CA ASP A 102 -12.09 13.87 0.86
C ASP A 102 -11.35 14.20 2.16
N ALA A 103 -12.01 14.81 3.14
CA ALA A 103 -11.47 15.06 4.47
C ALA A 103 -11.19 13.78 5.28
N GLY A 104 -10.17 13.86 6.15
CA GLY A 104 -9.81 12.82 7.11
C GLY A 104 -8.60 11.99 6.71
N TRP A 105 -8.44 10.84 7.36
CA TRP A 105 -7.27 9.97 7.18
C TRP A 105 -7.20 9.41 5.75
N ALA A 106 -6.02 9.45 5.15
CA ALA A 106 -5.70 8.89 3.85
C ALA A 106 -4.26 8.32 3.85
N GLY A 107 -4.00 7.36 2.97
CA GLY A 107 -2.66 6.93 2.62
C GLY A 107 -1.96 7.96 1.73
N HIS A 108 -0.66 8.15 1.94
CA HIS A 108 0.17 9.05 1.15
C HIS A 108 1.60 8.50 1.05
N TYR A 109 2.16 8.53 -0.15
CA TYR A 109 3.53 8.14 -0.41
C TYR A 109 4.49 9.32 -0.25
N LEU A 110 5.68 9.05 0.28
CA LEU A 110 6.78 10.02 0.37
C LEU A 110 8.05 9.40 -0.20
N LEU A 111 8.82 10.17 -0.96
CA LEU A 111 10.19 9.82 -1.33
C LEU A 111 11.16 10.47 -0.35
N LEU A 112 11.83 9.68 0.47
CA LEU A 112 12.89 10.16 1.35
C LEU A 112 14.18 10.32 0.55
N THR A 113 14.79 11.50 0.63
CA THR A 113 16.07 11.83 -0.02
C THR A 113 17.13 12.29 0.96
N GLY A 114 16.84 12.41 2.25
CA GLY A 114 17.85 12.75 3.24
C GLY A 114 17.35 12.70 4.67
N TYR A 115 18.25 12.96 5.61
CA TYR A 115 17.93 13.10 7.02
C TYR A 115 18.92 14.05 7.71
N ASP A 116 18.49 14.63 8.82
CA ASP A 116 19.31 15.44 9.72
C ASP A 116 19.03 15.04 11.17
N ASP A 117 20.02 14.40 11.81
CA ASP A 117 19.93 13.98 13.20
C ASP A 117 20.00 15.14 14.19
N ALA A 118 20.58 16.29 13.82
CA ALA A 118 20.59 17.46 14.71
C ALA A 118 19.18 18.03 14.86
N SER A 119 18.43 18.09 13.75
CA SER A 119 17.05 18.60 13.72
C SER A 119 15.99 17.51 13.88
N GLN A 120 16.38 16.23 13.89
CA GLN A 120 15.50 15.06 13.98
C GLN A 120 14.44 15.00 12.86
N VAL A 121 14.86 15.24 11.62
CA VAL A 121 13.97 15.28 10.44
C VAL A 121 14.49 14.40 9.30
N PHE A 122 13.56 13.82 8.53
CA PHE A 122 13.85 13.38 7.17
C PHE A 122 13.61 14.54 6.19
N ILE A 123 14.35 14.55 5.10
CA ILE A 123 14.09 15.39 3.93
C ILE A 123 13.34 14.54 2.92
N VAL A 124 12.15 14.99 2.51
CA VAL A 124 11.26 14.22 1.64
C VAL A 124 10.83 15.03 0.43
N GLN A 125 10.61 14.35 -0.69
CA GLN A 125 9.86 14.88 -1.82
C GLN A 125 8.41 14.47 -1.65
N ASP A 126 7.56 15.43 -1.30
CA ASP A 126 6.14 15.23 -1.08
C ASP A 126 5.39 15.72 -2.32
N SER A 127 4.68 14.83 -3.00
CA SER A 127 3.94 15.14 -4.23
C SER A 127 2.75 16.08 -4.02
N PHE A 128 2.30 16.25 -2.77
CA PHE A 128 1.23 17.16 -2.38
C PHE A 128 1.77 18.51 -1.87
N LYS A 129 2.83 18.48 -1.05
CA LYS A 129 3.35 19.69 -0.39
C LYS A 129 4.45 20.41 -1.16
N GLY A 130 5.43 19.68 -1.69
CA GLY A 130 6.59 20.29 -2.33
C GLY A 130 7.87 19.46 -2.23
N PRO A 131 8.95 19.92 -2.87
CA PRO A 131 10.28 19.32 -2.76
C PRO A 131 10.95 19.66 -1.43
N ASP A 132 11.85 18.78 -1.00
CA ASP A 132 12.75 19.00 0.14
C ASP A 132 12.07 19.39 1.47
N GLU A 133 10.87 18.86 1.71
CA GLU A 133 10.12 19.07 2.93
C GLU A 133 10.82 18.40 4.12
N ALA A 134 10.95 19.12 5.23
CA ALA A 134 11.49 18.58 6.47
C ALA A 134 10.37 17.94 7.30
N VAL A 135 10.38 16.61 7.41
CA VAL A 135 9.39 15.85 8.19
C VAL A 135 10.03 15.31 9.46
N PRO A 136 9.54 15.70 10.67
CA PRO A 136 10.05 15.18 11.93
C PRO A 136 9.98 13.66 12.00
N TYR A 137 11.02 13.03 12.55
CA TYR A 137 11.10 11.57 12.73
C TYR A 137 9.86 10.98 13.40
N ALA A 138 9.40 11.61 14.49
CA ALA A 138 8.22 11.18 15.22
C ALA A 138 6.94 11.26 14.37
N MET A 139 6.80 12.32 13.57
CA MET A 139 5.63 12.52 12.69
C MET A 139 5.62 11.50 11.54
N LEU A 140 6.78 11.23 10.94
CA LEU A 140 6.89 10.19 9.92
C LEU A 140 6.49 8.84 10.52
N ASN A 141 7.12 8.46 11.65
CA ASN A 141 6.90 7.17 12.29
C ASN A 141 5.43 6.96 12.69
N GLU A 142 4.78 7.99 13.24
CA GLU A 142 3.37 7.93 13.62
C GLU A 142 2.44 7.66 12.42
N GLY A 143 2.71 8.25 11.26
CA GLY A 143 1.95 7.93 10.05
C GLY A 143 2.33 6.58 9.45
N TRP A 144 3.62 6.25 9.47
CA TRP A 144 4.21 5.09 8.78
C TRP A 144 3.72 3.76 9.37
N ARG A 145 3.43 3.74 10.67
CA ARG A 145 2.86 2.56 11.35
C ARG A 145 1.55 2.07 10.75
N ALA A 146 0.77 2.95 10.12
CA ALA A 146 -0.51 2.56 9.51
C ALA A 146 -0.33 1.60 8.31
N PHE A 147 0.87 1.57 7.72
CA PHE A 147 1.21 0.73 6.58
C PHE A 147 2.31 -0.28 6.93
N ASN A 148 2.27 -0.83 8.15
CA ASN A 148 3.20 -1.84 8.63
C ASN A 148 4.69 -1.44 8.48
N HIS A 149 4.98 -0.15 8.55
CA HIS A 149 6.32 0.40 8.30
C HIS A 149 6.92 -0.09 6.97
N VAL A 150 6.12 -0.07 5.90
CA VAL A 150 6.56 -0.48 4.55
C VAL A 150 7.58 0.49 3.95
N TYR A 151 8.64 -0.04 3.38
CA TYR A 151 9.62 0.75 2.64
C TYR A 151 9.98 0.06 1.33
N ILE A 152 9.93 0.84 0.25
CA ILE A 152 10.30 0.44 -1.11
C ILE A 152 11.65 1.06 -1.42
N TYR A 153 12.54 0.26 -1.99
CA TYR A 153 13.86 0.69 -2.41
C TYR A 153 14.05 0.43 -3.90
N LEU A 154 14.62 1.41 -4.58
CA LEU A 154 14.98 1.38 -5.99
C LEU A 154 16.50 1.44 -6.08
N TYR A 155 17.11 0.69 -7.00
CA TYR A 155 18.57 0.64 -7.12
C TYR A 155 19.01 0.28 -8.54
N PRO A 156 20.18 0.72 -9.04
CA PRO A 156 20.74 0.23 -10.29
C PRO A 156 20.94 -1.29 -10.22
N SER A 157 20.47 -2.04 -11.21
CA SER A 157 20.44 -3.52 -11.13
C SER A 157 21.81 -4.15 -10.87
N GLN A 158 22.89 -3.49 -11.30
CA GLN A 158 24.28 -3.90 -11.03
C GLN A 158 24.73 -3.78 -9.56
N GLU A 159 23.94 -3.12 -8.71
CA GLU A 159 24.23 -2.86 -7.29
C GLU A 159 23.42 -3.77 -6.35
N GLU A 160 22.81 -4.83 -6.85
CA GLU A 160 22.01 -5.79 -6.06
C GLU A 160 22.74 -6.27 -4.81
N ALA A 161 24.02 -6.64 -4.92
CA ALA A 161 24.83 -7.08 -3.78
C ALA A 161 24.99 -6.01 -2.67
N VAL A 162 24.94 -4.72 -3.02
CA VAL A 162 24.97 -3.63 -2.03
C VAL A 162 23.64 -3.60 -1.27
N ILE A 163 22.53 -3.76 -1.97
CA ILE A 163 21.18 -3.81 -1.37
C ILE A 163 21.03 -5.02 -0.46
N GLU A 164 21.48 -6.20 -0.89
CA GLU A 164 21.49 -7.41 -0.05
C GLU A 164 22.28 -7.18 1.25
N ALA A 165 23.43 -6.50 1.18
CA ALA A 165 24.22 -6.16 2.35
C ALA A 165 23.51 -5.14 3.29
N LEU A 166 22.79 -4.16 2.73
CA LEU A 166 22.02 -3.18 3.50
C LEU A 166 20.83 -3.80 4.23
N LEU A 167 20.16 -4.77 3.58
CA LEU A 167 19.05 -5.54 4.14
C LEU A 167 19.54 -6.59 5.15
N GLY A 168 20.72 -7.15 4.93
CA GLY A 168 21.21 -8.29 5.70
C GLY A 168 20.20 -9.43 5.64
N SER A 169 19.78 -9.95 6.80
CA SER A 169 18.77 -11.01 6.86
C SER A 169 17.38 -10.62 6.32
N ASP A 170 17.08 -9.33 6.19
CA ASP A 170 15.83 -8.88 5.60
C ASP A 170 15.80 -9.05 4.08
N VAL A 171 16.89 -9.49 3.44
CA VAL A 171 16.88 -9.85 2.02
C VAL A 171 15.86 -10.96 1.72
N ASP A 172 15.64 -11.87 2.67
CA ASP A 172 14.59 -12.87 2.57
C ASP A 172 13.27 -12.26 3.11
N PRO A 173 12.23 -12.08 2.27
CA PRO A 173 10.97 -11.49 2.70
C PRO A 173 10.27 -12.33 3.78
N ASP A 174 10.45 -13.65 3.81
CA ASP A 174 9.90 -14.51 4.86
C ASP A 174 10.59 -14.25 6.20
N VAL A 175 11.91 -14.06 6.19
CA VAL A 175 12.66 -13.73 7.41
C VAL A 175 12.28 -12.35 7.92
N ASN A 176 12.16 -11.37 7.03
CA ASN A 176 11.66 -10.03 7.36
C ASN A 176 10.25 -10.10 7.97
N ARG A 177 9.30 -10.77 7.29
CA ARG A 177 7.91 -10.91 7.73
C ARG A 177 7.78 -11.67 9.05
N ARG A 178 8.58 -12.72 9.28
CA ARG A 178 8.60 -13.42 10.57
C ARG A 178 9.05 -12.51 11.70
N ARG A 179 10.14 -11.74 11.51
CA ARG A 179 10.59 -10.78 12.51
C ARG A 179 9.53 -9.71 12.80
N THR A 180 8.93 -9.16 11.74
CA THR A 180 7.88 -8.13 11.87
C THR A 180 6.64 -8.69 12.56
N LEU A 181 6.26 -9.95 12.28
CA LEU A 181 5.17 -10.63 12.99
C LEU A 181 5.43 -10.72 14.49
N GLU A 182 6.61 -11.17 14.90
CA GLU A 182 6.96 -11.26 16.33
C GLU A 182 6.99 -9.89 17.00
N ALA A 183 7.56 -8.88 16.33
CA ALA A 183 7.56 -7.51 16.84
C ALA A 183 6.14 -6.94 16.99
N THR A 184 5.25 -7.26 16.05
CA THR A 184 3.87 -6.77 16.08
C THR A 184 3.05 -7.50 17.15
N ARG A 185 3.30 -8.79 17.41
CA ARG A 185 2.72 -9.51 18.55
C ARG A 185 3.10 -8.85 19.88
N ALA A 186 4.39 -8.54 20.06
CA ALA A 186 4.85 -7.81 21.25
C ALA A 186 4.23 -6.41 21.36
N ALA A 187 4.03 -5.72 20.23
CA ALA A 187 3.38 -4.41 20.22
C ALA A 187 1.90 -4.49 20.63
N VAL A 188 1.16 -5.51 20.18
CA VAL A 188 -0.22 -5.77 20.64
C VAL A 188 -0.27 -6.00 22.15
N GLU A 189 0.69 -6.76 22.71
CA GLU A 189 0.76 -6.99 24.16
C GLU A 189 1.06 -5.71 24.95
N GLY A 190 1.83 -4.79 24.36
CA GLY A 190 2.20 -3.51 24.97
C GLY A 190 1.09 -2.46 24.90
N ASP A 191 0.34 -2.41 23.81
CA ASP A 191 -0.80 -1.52 23.60
C ASP A 191 -1.94 -2.22 22.86
N PRO A 192 -2.83 -2.93 23.58
CA PRO A 192 -3.92 -3.68 22.97
C PRO A 192 -5.03 -2.78 22.40
N GLU A 193 -4.99 -1.47 22.62
CA GLU A 193 -5.98 -0.51 22.14
C GLU A 193 -5.52 0.20 20.85
N ASP A 194 -4.40 -0.21 20.26
CA ASP A 194 -3.92 0.33 18.99
C ASP A 194 -4.45 -0.46 17.79
N ALA A 195 -5.46 0.13 17.12
CA ALA A 195 -6.08 -0.47 15.94
C ALA A 195 -5.10 -0.75 14.79
N PHE A 196 -4.08 0.10 14.57
CA PHE A 196 -3.12 -0.12 13.48
C PHE A 196 -2.18 -1.28 13.78
N VAL A 197 -1.80 -1.46 15.05
CA VAL A 197 -0.95 -2.58 15.46
C VAL A 197 -1.69 -3.91 15.29
N TRP A 198 -2.96 -3.99 15.67
CA TRP A 198 -3.81 -5.14 15.37
C TRP A 198 -3.96 -5.40 13.87
N PHE A 199 -4.15 -4.34 13.07
CA PHE A 199 -4.25 -4.47 11.62
C PHE A 199 -2.95 -4.98 10.98
N ASN A 200 -1.81 -4.49 11.45
CA ASN A 200 -0.49 -4.97 11.03
C ASN A 200 -0.26 -6.42 11.45
N LEU A 201 -0.73 -6.83 12.64
CA LEU A 201 -0.66 -8.22 13.08
C LEU A 201 -1.44 -9.10 12.09
N GLY A 202 -2.67 -8.71 11.75
CA GLY A 202 -3.49 -9.40 10.75
C GLY A 202 -2.78 -9.49 9.39
N THR A 203 -2.16 -8.40 8.95
CA THR A 203 -1.44 -8.33 7.67
C THR A 203 -0.20 -9.22 7.62
N ASN A 204 0.55 -9.33 8.71
CA ASN A 204 1.69 -10.25 8.78
C ASN A 204 1.24 -11.71 8.91
N LEU A 205 0.11 -11.99 9.58
CA LEU A 205 -0.47 -13.33 9.66
C LEU A 205 -1.02 -13.80 8.31
N LEU A 206 -1.67 -12.88 7.58
CA LEU A 206 -2.20 -13.13 6.25
C LEU A 206 -1.11 -13.55 5.26
N TYR A 207 0.07 -12.90 5.32
CA TYR A 207 1.23 -13.25 4.50
C TYR A 207 1.63 -14.72 4.65
N PHE A 208 1.50 -15.29 5.86
CA PHE A 208 1.75 -16.71 6.14
C PHE A 208 0.50 -17.58 6.05
N GLU A 209 -0.56 -17.10 5.39
CA GLU A 209 -1.83 -17.81 5.18
C GLU A 209 -2.51 -18.26 6.48
N ARG A 210 -2.19 -17.62 7.62
CA ARG A 210 -2.82 -17.87 8.92
C ARG A 210 -4.16 -17.15 8.99
N TYR A 211 -5.07 -17.48 8.06
CA TYR A 211 -6.30 -16.73 7.80
C TYR A 211 -7.20 -16.57 9.04
N GLY A 212 -7.30 -17.61 9.89
CA GLY A 212 -8.09 -17.55 11.11
C GLY A 212 -7.58 -16.55 12.14
N GLU A 213 -6.27 -16.52 12.37
CA GLU A 213 -5.66 -15.54 13.27
C GLU A 213 -5.64 -14.14 12.64
N ALA A 214 -5.42 -14.05 11.33
CA ALA A 214 -5.49 -12.79 10.61
C ALA A 214 -6.89 -12.16 10.73
N ALA A 215 -7.94 -12.95 10.53
CA ALA A 215 -9.32 -12.52 10.68
C ALA A 215 -9.61 -12.01 12.11
N GLN A 216 -9.15 -12.71 13.15
CA GLN A 216 -9.30 -12.24 14.54
C GLN A 216 -8.56 -10.93 14.80
N ALA A 217 -7.34 -10.79 14.28
CA ALA A 217 -6.57 -9.54 14.42
C ALA A 217 -7.27 -8.37 13.71
N TYR A 218 -7.84 -8.61 12.52
CA TYR A 218 -8.65 -7.62 11.82
C TYR A 218 -9.95 -7.27 12.55
N ASP A 219 -10.64 -8.25 13.15
CA ASP A 219 -11.82 -7.98 13.97
C ASP A 219 -11.48 -7.05 15.15
N ASN A 220 -10.38 -7.30 15.85
CA ASN A 220 -9.91 -6.45 16.94
C ASN A 220 -9.64 -5.02 16.42
N ALA A 221 -8.87 -4.90 15.33
CA ALA A 221 -8.56 -3.60 14.73
C ALA A 221 -9.83 -2.80 14.35
N LEU A 222 -10.80 -3.46 13.73
CA LEU A 222 -12.07 -2.84 13.35
C LEU A 222 -12.93 -2.46 14.56
N SER A 223 -12.92 -3.28 15.61
CA SER A 223 -13.69 -3.02 16.84
C SER A 223 -13.16 -1.83 17.63
N ILE A 224 -11.83 -1.65 17.68
CA ILE A 224 -11.15 -0.51 18.31
C ILE A 224 -11.41 0.76 17.50
N GLY A 225 -11.32 0.65 16.17
CA GLY A 225 -11.64 1.72 15.24
C GLY A 225 -10.47 2.07 14.33
N LEU A 226 -10.54 1.57 13.09
CA LEU A 226 -9.68 2.04 12.01
C LEU A 226 -10.32 3.24 11.29
N PRO A 227 -9.51 4.15 10.73
CA PRO A 227 -10.04 5.17 9.85
C PRO A 227 -10.73 4.51 8.67
N TRP A 228 -11.95 4.93 8.37
CA TRP A 228 -12.81 4.24 7.41
C TRP A 228 -12.23 4.08 5.99
N ARG A 229 -11.25 4.89 5.60
CA ARG A 229 -10.60 4.81 4.28
C ARG A 229 -9.56 3.71 4.18
N PHE A 230 -9.24 3.00 5.25
CA PHE A 230 -8.20 1.97 5.20
C PHE A 230 -8.46 0.92 4.10
N THR A 231 -9.72 0.56 3.84
CA THR A 231 -10.10 -0.38 2.77
C THR A 231 -9.88 0.15 1.35
N ARG A 232 -9.53 1.43 1.17
CA ARG A 232 -9.05 1.95 -0.13
C ARG A 232 -7.62 1.52 -0.44
N TYR A 233 -6.85 1.17 0.59
CA TYR A 233 -5.42 0.90 0.47
C TYR A 233 -5.06 -0.54 0.82
N GLN A 234 -5.84 -1.17 1.72
CA GLN A 234 -5.47 -2.45 2.32
C GLN A 234 -6.66 -3.42 2.29
N PHE A 235 -6.53 -4.50 1.51
CA PHE A 235 -7.60 -5.46 1.22
C PHE A 235 -7.51 -6.76 2.02
N GLY A 236 -6.52 -6.87 2.92
CA GLY A 236 -6.25 -8.08 3.70
C GLY A 236 -7.45 -8.67 4.44
N PRO A 237 -8.36 -7.87 5.06
CA PRO A 237 -9.56 -8.39 5.69
C PRO A 237 -10.47 -9.17 4.76
N TYR A 238 -10.65 -8.73 3.50
CA TYR A 238 -11.46 -9.46 2.52
C TYR A 238 -10.91 -10.86 2.28
N ILE A 239 -9.59 -10.95 2.07
CA ILE A 239 -8.90 -12.22 1.83
C ILE A 239 -9.02 -13.14 3.05
N ALA A 240 -8.76 -12.62 4.26
CA ALA A 240 -8.82 -13.39 5.49
C ALA A 240 -10.23 -13.93 5.77
N TYR A 241 -11.25 -13.06 5.68
CA TYR A 241 -12.64 -13.44 5.92
C TYR A 241 -13.15 -14.44 4.87
N PHE A 242 -12.81 -14.23 3.59
CA PHE A 242 -13.21 -15.15 2.52
C PHE A 242 -12.63 -16.55 2.71
N ASN A 243 -11.33 -16.66 3.03
CA ASN A 243 -10.68 -17.96 3.26
C ASN A 243 -11.19 -18.66 4.53
N GLN A 244 -11.67 -17.91 5.51
CA GLN A 244 -12.33 -18.46 6.70
C GLN A 244 -13.81 -18.82 6.49
N GLY A 245 -14.36 -18.64 5.30
CA GLY A 245 -15.78 -18.88 5.01
C GLY A 245 -16.73 -17.84 5.61
N ARG A 246 -16.20 -16.72 6.10
CA ARG A 246 -16.95 -15.58 6.66
C ARG A 246 -17.47 -14.69 5.52
N PHE A 247 -18.22 -15.28 4.60
CA PHE A 247 -18.66 -14.60 3.37
C PHE A 247 -19.60 -13.42 3.65
N GLN A 248 -20.44 -13.51 4.69
CA GLN A 248 -21.29 -12.38 5.07
C GLN A 248 -20.45 -11.19 5.55
N ASP A 249 -19.39 -11.43 6.32
CA ASP A 249 -18.51 -10.35 6.80
C ASP A 249 -17.76 -9.67 5.64
N VAL A 250 -17.40 -10.43 4.59
CA VAL A 250 -16.87 -9.86 3.34
C VAL A 250 -17.89 -8.94 2.69
N ILE A 251 -19.14 -9.39 2.56
CA ILE A 251 -20.24 -8.60 1.98
C ILE A 251 -20.48 -7.33 2.80
N ASP A 252 -20.58 -7.44 4.12
CA ASP A 252 -20.86 -6.31 5.01
C ASP A 252 -19.73 -5.27 4.97
N LEU A 253 -18.47 -5.71 4.97
CA LEU A 253 -17.32 -4.83 4.83
C LEU A 253 -17.29 -4.16 3.45
N ALA A 254 -17.58 -4.89 2.38
CA ALA A 254 -17.63 -4.33 1.03
C ALA A 254 -18.77 -3.32 0.88
N GLU A 255 -19.96 -3.60 1.42
CA GLU A 255 -21.08 -2.66 1.42
C GLU A 255 -20.78 -1.39 2.23
N ALA A 256 -20.11 -1.52 3.38
CA ALA A 256 -19.67 -0.37 4.16
C ALA A 256 -18.66 0.50 3.38
N THR A 257 -17.73 -0.11 2.65
CA THR A 257 -16.78 0.60 1.77
C THR A 257 -17.52 1.28 0.61
N LEU A 258 -18.37 0.56 -0.12
CA LEU A 258 -19.05 1.04 -1.32
C LEU A 258 -20.06 2.16 -1.04
N LYS A 259 -20.66 2.19 0.16
CA LYS A 259 -21.50 3.31 0.62
C LYS A 259 -20.75 4.65 0.68
N ARG A 260 -19.42 4.62 0.84
CA ARG A 260 -18.56 5.81 1.00
C ARG A 260 -17.62 6.04 -0.17
N THR A 261 -17.27 4.97 -0.88
CA THR A 261 -16.36 4.96 -2.04
C THR A 261 -17.06 4.18 -3.15
N ASN A 262 -17.83 4.86 -3.99
CA ASN A 262 -18.63 4.22 -5.05
C ASN A 262 -17.81 3.60 -6.19
N LYS A 263 -16.53 3.98 -6.31
CA LYS A 263 -15.54 3.41 -7.23
C LYS A 263 -14.47 2.68 -6.40
N ALA A 264 -14.75 1.44 -6.04
CA ALA A 264 -13.84 0.56 -5.31
C ALA A 264 -14.00 -0.86 -5.87
N GLU A 265 -13.35 -1.11 -7.00
CA GLU A 265 -13.43 -2.34 -7.79
C GLU A 265 -13.02 -3.58 -6.98
N GLU A 266 -12.04 -3.49 -6.08
CA GLU A 266 -11.65 -4.59 -5.21
C GLU A 266 -12.78 -4.95 -4.26
N SER A 267 -13.50 -3.95 -3.72
CA SER A 267 -14.65 -4.20 -2.85
C SER A 267 -15.79 -4.87 -3.62
N MET A 268 -16.00 -4.49 -4.88
CA MET A 268 -16.98 -5.16 -5.76
C MET A 268 -16.54 -6.60 -6.04
N LEU A 269 -15.28 -6.83 -6.41
CA LEU A 269 -14.73 -8.16 -6.66
C LEU A 269 -14.90 -9.09 -5.45
N TRP A 270 -14.47 -8.67 -4.25
CA TRP A 270 -14.56 -9.48 -3.05
C TRP A 270 -16.01 -9.75 -2.64
N ARG A 271 -16.92 -8.76 -2.78
CA ARG A 271 -18.35 -8.96 -2.56
C ARG A 271 -18.92 -9.97 -3.56
N GLY A 272 -18.54 -9.88 -4.83
CA GLY A 272 -18.99 -10.79 -5.87
C GLY A 272 -18.57 -12.23 -5.59
N TRP A 273 -17.30 -12.45 -5.21
CA TRP A 273 -16.84 -13.78 -4.80
C TRP A 273 -17.60 -14.29 -3.58
N ALA A 274 -17.83 -13.46 -2.56
CA ALA A 274 -18.59 -13.86 -1.38
C ALA A 274 -20.05 -14.22 -1.70
N ARG A 275 -20.73 -13.41 -2.54
CA ARG A 275 -22.08 -13.69 -3.03
C ARG A 275 -22.14 -15.01 -3.80
N TYR A 276 -21.17 -15.25 -4.68
CA TYR A 276 -21.05 -16.52 -5.40
C TYR A 276 -20.94 -17.71 -4.44
N ARG A 277 -20.11 -17.61 -3.40
CA ARG A 277 -19.97 -18.67 -2.37
C ARG A 277 -21.22 -18.89 -1.54
N LEU A 278 -22.08 -17.88 -1.41
CA LEU A 278 -23.41 -17.99 -0.79
C LEU A 278 -24.52 -18.42 -1.76
N GLY A 279 -24.19 -18.70 -3.03
CA GLY A 279 -25.13 -19.17 -4.05
C GLY A 279 -25.84 -18.06 -4.83
N ASP A 280 -25.56 -16.78 -4.53
CA ASP A 280 -26.05 -15.65 -5.32
C ASP A 280 -25.16 -15.40 -6.53
N ARG A 281 -25.30 -16.28 -7.52
CA ARG A 281 -24.53 -16.17 -8.77
C ARG A 281 -24.87 -14.90 -9.56
N MET A 282 -26.12 -14.43 -9.51
CA MET A 282 -26.53 -13.25 -10.28
C MET A 282 -25.96 -11.97 -9.67
N GLY A 283 -26.04 -11.81 -8.35
CA GLY A 283 -25.41 -10.67 -7.66
C GLY A 283 -23.89 -10.67 -7.78
N ALA A 284 -23.26 -11.86 -7.85
CA ALA A 284 -21.83 -11.97 -8.14
C ALA A 284 -21.46 -11.42 -9.53
N ILE A 285 -22.21 -11.78 -10.57
CA ILE A 285 -21.99 -11.29 -11.94
C ILE A 285 -22.19 -9.77 -12.02
N GLU A 286 -23.20 -9.24 -11.34
CA GLU A 286 -23.43 -7.80 -11.25
C GLU A 286 -22.24 -7.08 -10.62
N ASP A 287 -21.69 -7.63 -9.53
CA ASP A 287 -20.51 -7.07 -8.88
C ASP A 287 -19.26 -7.10 -9.76
N PHE A 288 -18.99 -8.23 -10.42
CA PHE A 288 -17.83 -8.33 -11.31
C PHE A 288 -17.93 -7.40 -12.52
N ARG A 289 -19.13 -7.25 -13.10
CA ARG A 289 -19.36 -6.26 -14.17
C ARG A 289 -19.21 -4.83 -13.67
N GLY A 290 -19.73 -4.52 -12.48
CA GLY A 290 -19.52 -3.22 -11.85
C GLY A 290 -18.04 -2.91 -11.64
N ALA A 291 -17.24 -3.91 -11.26
CA ALA A 291 -15.79 -3.75 -11.13
C ALA A 291 -15.13 -3.41 -12.48
N LEU A 292 -15.57 -4.02 -13.59
CA LEU A 292 -15.10 -3.70 -14.95
C LEU A 292 -15.63 -2.37 -15.49
N GLU A 293 -16.80 -1.91 -15.05
CA GLU A 293 -17.29 -0.57 -15.37
C GLU A 293 -16.42 0.52 -14.72
N VAL A 294 -15.85 0.24 -13.53
CA VAL A 294 -14.88 1.12 -12.87
C VAL A 294 -13.52 0.98 -13.56
N ASN A 295 -12.99 -0.24 -13.68
CA ASN A 295 -11.71 -0.50 -14.30
C ASN A 295 -11.84 -1.61 -15.38
N PRO A 296 -11.98 -1.23 -16.66
CA PRO A 296 -12.14 -2.20 -17.75
C PRO A 296 -10.99 -3.19 -17.91
N ASN A 297 -9.81 -2.87 -17.36
CA ASN A 297 -8.61 -3.71 -17.41
C ASN A 297 -8.43 -4.55 -16.15
N TYR A 298 -9.43 -4.64 -15.26
CA TYR A 298 -9.28 -5.36 -14.00
C TYR A 298 -9.33 -6.87 -14.20
N ILE A 299 -8.15 -7.48 -14.36
CA ILE A 299 -7.94 -8.88 -14.74
C ILE A 299 -8.68 -9.84 -13.79
N ASP A 300 -8.70 -9.55 -12.48
CA ASP A 300 -9.35 -10.42 -11.51
C ASP A 300 -10.87 -10.50 -11.71
N ALA A 301 -11.50 -9.39 -12.12
CA ALA A 301 -12.93 -9.36 -12.45
C ALA A 301 -13.23 -10.04 -13.80
N GLN A 302 -12.36 -9.87 -14.79
CA GLN A 302 -12.43 -10.62 -16.06
C GLN A 302 -12.36 -12.12 -15.81
N TYR A 303 -11.36 -12.56 -15.03
CA TYR A 303 -11.20 -13.95 -14.61
C TYR A 303 -12.44 -14.47 -13.88
N ALA A 304 -13.03 -13.67 -12.97
CA ALA A 304 -14.22 -14.07 -12.24
C ALA A 304 -15.43 -14.29 -13.16
N LEU A 305 -15.62 -13.45 -14.19
CA LEU A 305 -16.67 -13.61 -15.18
C LEU A 305 -16.42 -14.81 -16.10
N ASP A 306 -15.18 -14.98 -16.57
CA ASP A 306 -14.77 -16.16 -17.36
C ASP A 306 -14.97 -17.47 -16.59
N TYR A 307 -14.59 -17.49 -15.31
CA TYR A 307 -14.81 -18.62 -14.40
C TYR A 307 -16.30 -18.99 -14.30
N LEU A 308 -17.18 -17.98 -14.34
CA LEU A 308 -18.62 -18.18 -14.36
C LEU A 308 -19.19 -18.47 -15.75
N GLY A 309 -18.39 -18.45 -16.82
CA GLY A 309 -18.83 -18.61 -18.20
C GLY A 309 -19.70 -17.46 -18.69
N VAL A 310 -19.37 -16.23 -18.29
CA VAL A 310 -20.10 -15.01 -18.63
C VAL A 310 -19.21 -14.10 -19.47
N GLU A 311 -19.71 -13.68 -20.64
CA GLU A 311 -19.03 -12.69 -21.48
C GLU A 311 -19.01 -11.31 -20.79
N HIS A 312 -17.86 -10.63 -20.93
CA HIS A 312 -17.54 -9.32 -20.36
C HIS A 312 -16.94 -8.39 -21.41
#